data_AF-X1DGP0-F1
#
_entry.id   AF-X1DGP0-F1
#
_cell.length_a   1.000
_cell.length_b   1.000
_cell.length_c   1.000
_cell.angle_alpha   90.00
_cell.angle_beta   90.00
_cell.angle_gamma   90.00
#
_symmetry.space_group_name_H-M   'P 1'
#
loop_
_entity.id
_entity.type
_entity.pdbx_description
1 polymer ?
#
loop_
_entity_poly.entity_id
_entity_poly.type
_entity_poly.pdbx_seq_one_letter_code
_entity_poly.pdbx_strand_id
1 'polypeptide(L)'
;MIRAIGIDIIKIERLKKALQRWGTRLERKVFTPEEINASQGRTRLTYLAGRFAAKEAVFKSLGTGGYWQDIEVLAEKNNKPYIVLQKKMKIIADQKGVKKILISLAHDNDYAIAQAIAIGEEKDQ
;
A
#
# COMPACT_ATOMS: atom_id res chain seq x y z
N MET A 1 12.50 13.43 -11.33
CA MET A 1 13.51 12.51 -10.75
C MET A 1 12.90 11.61 -9.67
N ILE A 2 13.56 10.48 -9.37
CA ILE A 2 13.23 9.64 -8.19
C ILE A 2 13.52 10.46 -6.93
N ARG A 3 12.54 10.57 -6.03
CA ARG A 3 12.66 11.30 -4.77
C ARG A 3 12.98 10.36 -3.61
N ALA A 4 12.41 9.16 -3.62
CA ALA A 4 12.60 8.14 -2.60
C ALA A 4 12.09 6.77 -3.07
N ILE A 5 12.47 5.73 -2.33
CA ILE A 5 11.95 4.37 -2.50
C ILE A 5 11.43 3.84 -1.16
N GLY A 6 10.56 2.85 -1.22
CA GLY A 6 10.15 2.08 -0.05
C GLY A 6 9.92 0.63 -0.42
N ILE A 7 10.24 -0.28 0.49
CA ILE A 7 10.01 -1.72 0.32
C ILE A 7 9.50 -2.29 1.63
N ASP A 8 8.53 -3.19 1.54
CA ASP A 8 8.03 -3.93 2.70
C ASP A 8 7.70 -5.37 2.34
N ILE A 9 7.92 -6.25 3.32
CA ILE A 9 7.59 -7.67 3.23
C ILE A 9 6.84 -8.09 4.49
N ILE A 10 5.77 -8.86 4.32
CA ILE A 10 4.96 -9.38 5.42
C ILE A 10 4.80 -10.89 5.28
N LYS A 11 4.93 -11.59 6.42
CA LYS A 11 4.48 -12.98 6.52
C LYS A 11 2.95 -13.00 6.55
N ILE A 12 2.33 -13.66 5.57
CA ILE A 12 0.87 -13.70 5.35
C ILE A 12 0.15 -14.24 6.59
N GLU A 13 0.73 -15.24 7.24
CA GLU A 13 0.21 -15.81 8.49
C GLU A 13 0.16 -14.77 9.64
N ARG A 14 1.06 -13.77 9.66
CA ARG A 14 1.01 -12.68 10.65
C ARG A 14 -0.23 -11.81 10.45
N LEU A 15 -0.55 -11.47 9.21
CA LEU A 15 -1.76 -10.72 8.90
C LEU A 15 -3.01 -11.54 9.21
N LYS A 16 -3.02 -12.83 8.88
CA LYS A 16 -4.12 -13.75 9.20
C LYS A 16 -4.43 -13.75 10.70
N LYS A 17 -3.41 -13.96 11.55
CA LYS A 17 -3.57 -13.94 13.01
C LYS A 17 -4.07 -12.60 13.52
N ALA A 18 -3.60 -11.49 12.94
CA ALA A 18 -4.06 -10.16 13.31
C ALA A 18 -5.53 -9.93 12.93
N LEU A 19 -5.95 -10.34 11.73
CA LEU A 19 -7.34 -10.27 11.29
C LEU A 19 -8.25 -11.19 12.09
N GLN A 20 -7.79 -12.38 12.49
CA GLN A 20 -8.56 -13.26 13.38
C GLN A 20 -8.74 -12.66 14.77
N ARG A 21 -7.70 -12.01 15.31
CA ARG A 21 -7.74 -11.41 16.66
C ARG A 21 -8.59 -10.14 16.72
N TRP A 22 -8.51 -9.28 15.71
CA TRP A 22 -9.12 -7.95 15.74
C TRP A 22 -10.29 -7.77 14.77
N GLY A 23 -10.53 -8.75 13.90
CA GLY A 23 -11.64 -8.81 12.96
C GLY A 23 -11.78 -7.56 12.09
N THR A 24 -13.03 -7.18 11.89
CA THR A 24 -13.43 -6.03 11.06
C THR A 24 -12.86 -4.70 11.55
N ARG A 25 -12.50 -4.57 12.84
CA ARG A 25 -11.88 -3.34 13.37
C ARG A 25 -10.51 -3.09 12.74
N LEU A 26 -9.67 -4.12 12.66
CA LEU A 26 -8.36 -3.99 12.00
C LEU A 26 -8.55 -3.81 10.50
N GLU A 27 -9.44 -4.60 9.90
CA GLU A 27 -9.70 -4.56 8.46
C GLU A 27 -10.12 -3.16 8.00
N ARG A 28 -11.14 -2.56 8.64
CA ARG A 28 -11.59 -1.18 8.34
C ARG A 28 -10.63 -0.10 8.82
N LYS A 29 -9.65 -0.43 9.67
CA LYS A 29 -8.57 0.49 10.01
C LYS A 29 -7.54 0.56 8.89
N VAL A 30 -7.25 -0.56 8.23
CA VAL A 30 -6.13 -0.71 7.31
C VAL A 30 -6.55 -0.60 5.83
N PHE A 31 -7.66 -1.20 5.44
CA PHE A 31 -8.07 -1.36 4.04
C PHE A 31 -9.29 -0.51 3.69
N THR A 32 -9.28 0.11 2.52
CA THR A 32 -10.43 0.90 2.02
C THR A 32 -11.61 -0.02 1.70
N PRO A 33 -12.84 0.49 1.65
CA PRO A 33 -14.00 -0.30 1.23
C PRO A 33 -13.78 -1.00 -0.12
N GLU A 34 -13.17 -0.33 -1.08
CA GLU A 34 -12.86 -0.84 -2.42
C GLU A 34 -11.86 -2.01 -2.36
N GLU A 35 -10.80 -1.88 -1.57
CA GLU A 35 -9.83 -2.97 -1.34
C GLU A 35 -10.49 -4.19 -0.68
N ILE A 36 -11.36 -3.94 0.32
CA ILE A 36 -12.10 -5.01 1.01
C ILE A 36 -13.04 -5.71 0.04
N ASN A 37 -13.78 -4.94 -0.77
CA ASN A 37 -14.74 -5.45 -1.75
C ASN A 37 -14.05 -6.23 -2.87
N ALA A 38 -12.87 -5.80 -3.31
CA ALA A 38 -12.06 -6.51 -4.29
C ALA A 38 -11.41 -7.79 -3.73
N SER A 39 -11.22 -7.88 -2.41
CA SER A 39 -10.66 -9.06 -1.78
C SER A 39 -11.71 -10.17 -1.62
N GLN A 40 -11.70 -11.19 -2.49
CA GLN A 40 -12.73 -12.23 -2.49
C GLN A 40 -12.15 -13.65 -2.54
N GLY A 41 -12.97 -14.62 -2.11
CA GLY A 41 -12.67 -16.05 -2.27
C GLY A 41 -11.37 -16.52 -1.60
N ARG A 42 -10.74 -17.54 -2.21
CA ARG A 42 -9.55 -18.22 -1.65
C ARG A 42 -8.30 -17.33 -1.62
N THR A 43 -8.24 -16.29 -2.45
CA THR A 43 -7.09 -15.36 -2.55
C THR A 43 -7.26 -14.10 -1.69
N ARG A 44 -8.35 -13.99 -0.91
CA ARG A 44 -8.59 -12.81 -0.06
C ARG A 44 -7.40 -12.46 0.83
N LEU A 45 -6.82 -13.46 1.49
CA LEU A 45 -5.73 -13.23 2.44
C LEU A 45 -4.43 -12.80 1.75
N THR A 46 -4.04 -13.43 0.64
CA THR A 46 -2.86 -13.05 -0.16
C THR A 46 -3.06 -11.66 -0.77
N TYR A 47 -4.28 -11.35 -1.24
CA TYR A 47 -4.67 -10.05 -1.74
C TYR A 47 -4.44 -8.96 -0.69
N LEU A 48 -5.03 -9.12 0.51
CA LEU A 48 -4.90 -8.15 1.60
C LEU A 48 -3.45 -8.05 2.11
N ALA A 49 -2.69 -9.14 2.14
CA ALA A 49 -1.27 -9.12 2.50
C ALA A 49 -0.44 -8.27 1.54
N GLY A 50 -0.69 -8.39 0.23
CA GLY A 50 -0.06 -7.52 -0.75
C GLY A 50 -0.37 -6.05 -0.51
N ARG A 51 -1.63 -5.71 -0.21
CA ARG A 51 -2.04 -4.31 0.03
C ARG A 51 -1.45 -3.77 1.32
N PHE A 52 -1.36 -4.60 2.35
CA PHE A 52 -0.66 -4.24 3.57
C PHE A 52 0.81 -3.87 3.29
N ALA A 53 1.54 -4.74 2.58
CA ALA A 53 2.93 -4.49 2.20
C ALA A 53 3.06 -3.24 1.31
N ALA A 54 2.14 -3.04 0.36
CA ALA A 54 2.17 -1.86 -0.51
C ALA A 54 1.96 -0.54 0.25
N LYS A 55 1.02 -0.51 1.21
CA LYS A 55 0.81 0.68 2.05
C LYS A 55 2.02 0.99 2.93
N GLU A 56 2.66 -0.03 3.51
CA GLU A 56 3.93 0.13 4.24
C GLU A 56 5.07 0.59 3.34
N ALA A 57 5.18 0.07 2.11
CA ALA A 57 6.17 0.53 1.14
C ALA A 57 5.94 2.01 0.77
N VAL A 58 4.69 2.44 0.61
CA VAL A 58 4.33 3.85 0.38
C VAL A 58 4.70 4.72 1.57
N PHE A 59 4.37 4.29 2.80
CA PHE A 59 4.77 4.96 4.05
C PHE A 59 6.28 5.20 4.12
N LYS A 60 7.08 4.17 3.83
CA LYS A 60 8.54 4.26 3.78
C LYS A 60 9.03 5.23 2.71
N SER A 61 8.46 5.18 1.49
CA SER A 61 8.82 6.10 0.41
C SER A 61 8.49 7.57 0.75
N LEU A 62 7.46 7.80 1.56
CA LEU A 62 7.04 9.14 1.99
C LEU A 62 7.58 9.52 3.37
N GLY A 63 8.36 8.66 4.04
CA GLY A 63 8.92 8.91 5.38
C GLY A 63 7.86 9.28 6.43
N THR A 64 6.69 8.64 6.38
CA THR A 64 5.57 8.84 7.32
C THR A 64 4.83 7.51 7.55
N GLY A 65 3.79 7.45 8.38
CA GLY A 65 3.06 6.22 8.65
C GLY A 65 1.74 6.42 9.40
N GLY A 66 0.91 5.38 9.42
CA GLY A 66 -0.28 5.31 10.27
C GLY A 66 -1.60 5.79 9.65
N TYR A 67 -1.55 6.51 8.53
CA TYR A 67 -2.73 6.96 7.78
C TYR A 67 -3.16 5.94 6.71
N TRP A 68 -3.52 4.74 7.15
CA TRP A 68 -3.77 3.59 6.25
C TRP A 68 -4.90 3.81 5.25
N GLN A 69 -6.01 4.43 5.69
CA GLN A 69 -7.17 4.74 4.84
C GLN A 69 -6.89 5.87 3.85
N ASP A 70 -5.78 6.59 4.01
CA ASP A 70 -5.40 7.68 3.11
C ASP A 70 -4.57 7.18 1.91
N ILE A 71 -4.27 5.89 1.89
CA ILE A 71 -3.60 5.19 0.79
C ILE A 71 -4.55 4.11 0.30
N GLU A 72 -4.75 4.07 -1.00
CA GLU A 72 -5.51 3.01 -1.66
C GLU A 72 -4.67 2.35 -2.75
N VAL A 73 -4.71 1.02 -2.80
CA VAL A 73 -3.92 0.19 -3.70
C VAL A 73 -4.87 -0.58 -4.62
N LEU A 74 -5.15 0.01 -5.77
CA LEU A 74 -6.08 -0.51 -6.77
C LEU A 74 -5.34 -1.21 -7.91
N ALA A 75 -6.10 -1.85 -8.80
CA ALA A 75 -5.58 -2.50 -10.00
C ALA A 75 -6.32 -2.00 -11.25
N GLU A 76 -5.56 -1.71 -12.30
CA GLU A 76 -6.10 -1.46 -13.64
C GLU A 76 -6.72 -2.75 -14.23
N LYS A 77 -7.42 -2.63 -15.36
CA LYS A 77 -8.02 -3.78 -16.09
C LYS A 77 -7.00 -4.86 -16.49
N ASN A 78 -5.73 -4.48 -16.67
CA ASN A 78 -4.62 -5.38 -16.98
C ASN A 78 -3.92 -5.94 -15.72
N ASN A 79 -4.51 -5.78 -14.53
CA ASN A 79 -3.96 -6.14 -13.22
C ASN A 79 -2.73 -5.33 -12.77
N LYS A 80 -2.37 -4.26 -13.49
CA LYS A 80 -1.28 -3.38 -13.06
C LYS A 80 -1.72 -2.59 -11.81
N PRO A 81 -0.99 -2.68 -10.70
CA PRO A 81 -1.35 -1.97 -9.48
C PRO A 81 -1.00 -0.48 -9.57
N TYR A 82 -1.81 0.35 -8.91
CA TYR A 82 -1.54 1.78 -8.78
C TYR A 82 -1.96 2.31 -7.40
N ILE A 83 -1.39 3.45 -7.01
CA ILE A 83 -1.63 4.10 -5.72
C ILE A 83 -2.52 5.32 -5.91
N VAL A 84 -3.56 5.44 -5.08
CA VAL A 84 -4.31 6.68 -4.87
C VAL A 84 -4.00 7.19 -3.47
N LEU A 85 -3.55 8.44 -3.38
CA LEU A 85 -3.34 9.13 -2.11
C LEU A 85 -4.44 10.15 -1.90
N GLN A 86 -4.97 10.20 -0.68
CA GLN A 86 -5.99 11.17 -0.28
C GLN A 86 -5.65 11.82 1.06
N LYS A 87 -6.43 12.84 1.43
CA LYS A 87 -6.38 13.49 2.75
C LYS A 87 -4.94 13.80 3.20
N LYS A 88 -4.49 13.27 4.35
CA LYS A 88 -3.20 13.62 4.95
C LYS A 88 -2.03 13.09 4.11
N MET A 89 -2.15 11.89 3.55
CA MET A 89 -1.08 11.31 2.72
C MET A 89 -0.86 12.07 1.42
N LYS A 90 -1.94 12.57 0.80
CA LYS A 90 -1.83 13.43 -0.39
C LYS A 90 -1.08 14.73 -0.08
N ILE A 91 -1.44 15.38 1.04
CA ILE A 91 -0.79 16.62 1.49
C ILE A 91 0.71 16.38 1.74
N ILE A 92 1.07 15.27 2.40
CA ILE A 92 2.48 14.92 2.67
C ILE A 92 3.24 14.68 1.36
N ALA A 93 2.64 13.96 0.39
CA ALA A 93 3.27 13.73 -0.90
C ALA A 93 3.54 15.05 -1.64
N ASP A 94 2.55 15.96 -1.65
CA ASP A 94 2.67 17.27 -2.31
C ASP A 94 3.76 18.13 -1.67
N GLN A 95 3.82 18.19 -0.33
CA GLN A 95 4.87 18.90 0.41
C GLN A 95 6.27 18.35 0.12
N LYS A 96 6.38 17.05 -0.20
CA LYS A 96 7.64 16.41 -0.59
C LYS A 96 7.94 16.53 -2.09
N GLY A 97 7.06 17.17 -2.86
CA GLY A 97 7.17 17.29 -4.31
C GLY A 97 6.98 15.96 -5.05
N VAL A 98 6.32 14.97 -4.42
CA VAL A 98 6.02 13.68 -5.04
C VAL A 98 4.74 13.82 -5.86
N LYS A 99 4.86 13.59 -7.18
CA LYS A 99 3.75 13.69 -8.13
C LYS A 99 3.14 12.32 -8.44
N LYS A 100 3.94 11.25 -8.33
CA LYS A 100 3.52 9.89 -8.65
C LYS A 100 4.25 8.88 -7.78
N ILE A 101 3.58 7.79 -7.44
CA ILE A 101 4.21 6.61 -6.83
C ILE A 101 3.99 5.42 -7.77
N LEU A 102 5.08 4.84 -8.26
CA LEU A 102 5.04 3.54 -8.92
C LEU A 102 5.03 2.46 -7.85
N ILE A 103 4.24 1.41 -8.05
CA ILE A 103 4.15 0.30 -7.12
C ILE A 103 4.26 -1.02 -7.88
N SER A 104 4.95 -1.99 -7.28
CA SER A 104 4.94 -3.38 -7.71
C SER A 104 4.72 -4.26 -6.49
N LEU A 105 3.97 -5.36 -6.66
CA LEU A 105 3.65 -6.31 -5.61
C LEU A 105 3.93 -7.72 -6.11
N ALA A 106 4.44 -8.57 -5.22
CA ALA A 106 4.54 -9.99 -5.45
C ALA A 106 4.15 -10.75 -4.18
N HIS A 107 3.77 -12.01 -4.33
CA HIS A 107 3.60 -12.91 -3.21
C HIS A 107 4.04 -14.31 -3.60
N ASP A 108 4.54 -15.05 -2.63
CA ASP A 108 4.81 -16.47 -2.76
C ASP A 108 4.53 -17.13 -1.41
N ASN A 109 3.72 -18.19 -1.43
CA ASN A 109 3.27 -19.03 -0.32
C ASN A 109 3.07 -18.29 1.02
N ASP A 110 4.17 -18.05 1.73
CA ASP A 110 4.20 -17.49 3.09
C ASP A 110 4.32 -15.97 3.16
N TYR A 111 4.75 -15.30 2.09
CA TYR A 111 5.13 -13.90 2.09
C TYR A 111 4.46 -13.09 0.99
N ALA A 112 4.15 -11.84 1.31
CA ALA A 112 3.82 -10.81 0.32
C ALA A 112 4.82 -9.67 0.45
N ILE A 113 5.26 -9.14 -0.68
CA ILE A 113 6.24 -8.05 -0.78
C ILE A 113 5.70 -6.96 -1.70
N ALA A 114 6.05 -5.72 -1.40
CA ALA A 114 5.78 -4.60 -2.29
C ALA A 114 6.94 -3.60 -2.31
N GLN A 115 7.13 -2.96 -3.46
CA GLN A 115 8.11 -1.91 -3.67
C GLN A 115 7.43 -0.66 -4.25
N ALA A 116 7.69 0.49 -3.64
CA ALA A 116 7.22 1.80 -4.04
C ALA A 116 8.38 2.68 -4.52
N ILE A 117 8.18 3.42 -5.60
CA ILE A 117 9.12 4.43 -6.12
C ILE A 117 8.37 5.75 -6.22
N ALA A 118 8.76 6.72 -5.38
CA ALA A 118 8.21 8.06 -5.38
C ALA A 118 8.93 8.92 -6.44
N ILE A 119 8.17 9.47 -7.38
CA ILE A 119 8.64 10.29 -8.50
C ILE A 119 8.11 11.71 -8.32
N GLY A 120 8.99 12.69 -8.47
CA GLY A 120 8.67 14.11 -8.43
C GLY A 120 9.35 14.88 -9.54
N GLU A 121 9.11 16.18 -9.58
CA GLU A 121 9.85 17.12 -10.45
C GLU A 121 11.31 17.21 -10.00
N GLU A 122 12.18 17.87 -10.77
CA GLU A 122 13.47 18.33 -10.23
C GLU A 122 13.18 19.38 -9.15
N LYS A 123 14.04 19.47 -8.13
CA LYS A 123 14.12 20.72 -7.39
C LYS A 123 15.00 21.60 -8.27
N ASP A 124 14.48 22.73 -8.74
CA ASP A 124 15.33 23.79 -9.23
C ASP A 124 16.37 24.07 -8.11
N GLN A 125 17.64 23.97 -8.46
CA GLN A 125 18.76 24.14 -7.54
C GLN A 125 18.83 25.58 -7.02
#